data_AF-B8M9X0-F1
#
_entry.id   AF-B8M9X0-F1
#
_cell.length_a   1.000
_cell.length_b   1.000
_cell.length_c   1.000
_cell.angle_alpha   90.00
_cell.angle_beta   90.00
_cell.angle_gamma   90.00
#
_symmetry.space_group_name_H-M   'P 1'
#
loop_
_entity.id
_entity.type
_entity.pdbx_description
1 polymer ?
#
loop_
_entity_poly.entity_id
_entity_poly.type
_entity_poly.pdbx_seq_one_letter_code
_entity_poly.pdbx_strand_id
1 'polypeptide(L)'
;MYLSTTYILHRSIANVRFLDGGKYWTSRFQTYRTAQSYTINHRNIQSRTKSTTTTTTSKAEGRINISRNPITNKSEMRIATLQFAPQLGDVEGNIKRADRLLKLIPPNANDGYAFDDEEEPGIEELRPDILVLPEMAFSGYNFPSLEAIRPYLEVQGHGPSAQWARRTAQRLKCKVCVGYPEIYQPDASSADGNNENENGSGLVANSAKMYNSLLVVDEAGEVIHNYRKRFLYYTDESWASEGEAEWSFKFLEFQPVMFDADTTSLLPESSRNPIQIPTTFGICMDINPYKFEAPFDAWEFAYRVLNSQSHLVIISAAWLVNDATSIMGKPSQLPDMDTFNYWIRRFWPLLEKKINYGDKQLNGFSSSTETKVIIVFANRTGVEDGGPGCLIPIATYAGTSTVVAITQKHESSSLDVKIHCWGIKGSREEGICFADTESEPKMTFVTKRSDDPSD
;
A
#
# COMPACT_ATOMS: atom_id res chain seq x y z
N MET A 1 -19.06 -38.34 36.32
CA MET A 1 -17.74 -38.18 36.95
C MET A 1 -16.69 -38.17 35.84
N TYR A 2 -15.71 -37.27 35.94
CA TYR A 2 -14.67 -36.90 34.97
C TYR A 2 -15.11 -36.00 33.80
N LEU A 3 -14.38 -34.95 33.43
CA LEU A 3 -13.69 -33.87 34.15
C LEU A 3 -13.31 -32.89 33.02
N SER A 4 -13.65 -31.62 33.19
CA SER A 4 -13.35 -30.52 32.29
C SER A 4 -11.84 -30.29 32.18
N THR A 5 -11.32 -30.13 30.96
CA THR A 5 -10.00 -29.52 30.73
C THR A 5 -10.13 -28.36 29.76
N THR A 6 -9.99 -27.17 30.34
CA THR A 6 -9.91 -25.86 29.72
C THR A 6 -8.64 -25.75 28.87
N TYR A 7 -8.73 -25.39 27.58
CA TYR A 7 -7.56 -25.01 26.80
C TYR A 7 -7.27 -23.52 26.96
N ILE A 8 -6.13 -23.23 27.57
CA ILE A 8 -5.54 -21.89 27.71
C ILE A 8 -4.95 -21.48 26.36
N LEU A 9 -5.29 -20.27 25.91
CA LEU A 9 -4.78 -19.61 24.71
C LEU A 9 -3.25 -19.43 24.82
N HIS A 10 -2.48 -20.25 24.11
CA HIS A 10 -1.02 -20.13 24.09
C HIS A 10 -0.58 -18.98 23.18
N ARG A 11 0.19 -18.04 23.74
CA ARG A 11 0.94 -17.02 23.00
C ARG A 11 1.85 -17.70 21.97
N SER A 12 1.68 -17.39 20.69
CA SER A 12 2.66 -17.78 19.67
C SER A 12 3.79 -16.75 19.67
N ILE A 13 4.95 -17.14 20.22
CA ILE A 13 6.20 -16.38 20.14
C ILE A 13 6.91 -16.89 18.89
N ALA A 14 7.00 -16.07 17.85
CA ALA A 14 7.87 -16.37 16.70
C ALA A 14 9.32 -16.11 17.12
N ASN A 15 10.02 -17.16 17.55
CA ASN A 15 11.49 -17.18 17.57
C ASN A 15 11.95 -17.84 16.28
N VAL A 16 12.57 -17.08 15.39
CA VAL A 16 13.18 -17.61 14.18
C VAL A 16 14.68 -17.37 14.28
N ARG A 17 15.46 -18.47 14.33
CA ARG A 17 16.92 -18.47 14.25
C ARG A 17 17.31 -18.93 12.85
N PHE A 18 18.14 -18.17 12.16
CA PHE A 18 18.85 -18.65 10.97
C PHE A 18 20.34 -18.31 11.08
N LEU A 19 21.16 -19.27 10.69
CA LEU A 19 22.62 -19.20 10.65
C LEU A 19 23.05 -18.65 9.29
N ASP A 20 23.75 -17.52 9.27
CA ASP A 20 24.86 -17.29 8.33
C ASP A 20 25.76 -16.13 8.81
N GLY A 21 27.07 -16.27 8.63
CA GLY A 21 28.00 -15.14 8.56
C GLY A 21 28.28 -14.30 9.82
N GLY A 22 28.39 -14.88 11.02
CA GLY A 22 29.20 -14.29 12.10
C GLY A 22 28.65 -13.07 12.87
N LYS A 23 27.38 -12.66 12.67
CA LYS A 23 26.69 -11.71 13.57
C LYS A 23 25.29 -12.22 13.90
N TYR A 24 25.06 -12.52 15.18
CA TYR A 24 23.75 -12.93 15.68
C TYR A 24 22.82 -11.72 15.75
N TRP A 25 21.67 -11.79 15.07
CA TRP A 25 20.55 -10.87 15.32
C TRP A 25 19.32 -11.69 15.63
N THR A 26 18.87 -11.65 16.89
CA THR A 26 17.58 -12.24 17.30
C THR A 26 16.56 -11.11 17.44
N SER A 27 15.61 -11.00 16.50
CA SER A 27 14.45 -10.13 16.69
C SER A 27 13.30 -10.93 17.32
N ARG A 28 12.97 -10.62 18.59
CA ARG A 28 11.70 -11.06 19.20
C ARG A 28 10.60 -10.07 18.79
N PHE A 29 9.64 -10.51 17.99
CA PHE A 29 8.42 -9.74 17.74
C PHE A 29 7.41 -10.03 18.86
N GLN A 30 7.12 -9.03 19.68
CA GLN A 30 6.10 -9.13 20.72
C GLN A 30 4.83 -8.43 20.22
N THR A 31 3.81 -9.22 19.87
CA THR A 31 2.49 -8.70 19.47
C THR A 31 1.72 -8.25 20.70
N TYR A 32 1.32 -6.98 20.76
CA TYR A 32 0.29 -6.50 21.68
C TYR A 32 -1.03 -6.39 20.92
N ARG A 33 -2.04 -7.18 21.29
CA ARG A 33 -3.43 -6.98 20.87
C ARG A 33 -4.15 -6.19 21.96
N THR A 34 -4.72 -5.04 21.64
CA THR A 34 -5.77 -4.40 22.44
C THR A 34 -7.08 -5.12 22.19
N ALA A 35 -7.59 -5.84 23.18
CA ALA A 35 -8.94 -6.39 23.16
C ALA A 35 -9.88 -5.39 23.85
N GLN A 36 -10.83 -4.81 23.12
CA GLN A 36 -12.00 -4.18 23.71
C GLN A 36 -13.23 -5.01 23.34
N SER A 37 -13.81 -5.64 24.35
CA SER A 37 -15.13 -6.27 24.30
C SER A 37 -16.19 -5.19 24.49
N TYR A 38 -17.02 -4.94 23.48
CA TYR A 38 -18.21 -4.09 23.61
C TYR A 38 -19.35 -4.91 24.21
N THR A 39 -19.69 -4.64 25.47
CA THR A 39 -20.97 -5.07 26.06
C THR A 39 -21.93 -3.88 25.99
N ILE A 40 -22.87 -3.93 25.04
CA ILE A 40 -23.95 -2.93 24.93
C ILE A 40 -24.95 -3.19 26.06
N ASN A 41 -24.93 -2.32 27.07
CA ASN A 41 -26.00 -2.26 28.08
C ASN A 41 -26.98 -1.15 27.71
N HIS A 42 -28.14 -1.52 27.18
CA HIS A 42 -29.29 -0.62 27.06
C HIS A 42 -29.78 -0.19 28.44
N ARG A 43 -29.62 1.09 28.79
CA ARG A 43 -30.45 1.74 29.81
C ARG A 43 -30.92 3.12 29.36
N ASN A 44 -32.24 3.25 29.36
CA ASN A 44 -33.06 4.42 29.09
C ASN A 44 -32.57 5.68 29.81
N ILE A 45 -32.39 6.76 29.04
CA ILE A 45 -32.25 8.12 29.57
C ILE A 45 -33.64 8.76 29.57
N GLN A 46 -34.25 8.86 30.75
CA GLN A 46 -35.32 9.82 31.02
C GLN A 46 -34.72 11.10 31.60
N SER A 47 -35.15 12.22 31.02
CA SER A 47 -34.86 13.59 31.39
C SER A 47 -35.17 13.89 32.87
N ARG A 48 -34.25 14.58 33.56
CA ARG A 48 -34.64 15.49 34.64
C ARG A 48 -33.63 16.61 34.85
N THR A 49 -34.01 17.79 34.39
CA THR A 49 -33.49 19.11 34.76
C THR A 49 -33.59 19.32 36.27
N LYS A 50 -32.50 19.78 36.92
CA LYS A 50 -32.57 20.65 38.09
C LYS A 50 -31.42 21.67 38.06
N SER A 51 -31.82 22.93 38.07
CA SER A 51 -30.99 24.10 38.29
C SER A 51 -30.49 24.14 39.73
N THR A 52 -29.24 24.57 39.92
CA THR A 52 -28.88 25.30 41.13
C THR A 52 -27.88 26.40 40.78
N THR A 53 -28.34 27.62 40.94
CA THR A 53 -27.61 28.89 40.81
C THR A 53 -26.69 29.07 42.00
N THR A 54 -25.43 29.43 41.77
CA THR A 54 -24.64 30.15 42.77
C THR A 54 -23.80 31.22 42.08
N THR A 55 -24.16 32.46 42.39
CA THR A 55 -23.55 33.69 41.90
C THR A 55 -22.33 34.03 42.75
N THR A 56 -21.18 34.26 42.12
CA THR A 56 -20.11 35.07 42.71
C THR A 56 -19.54 36.00 41.64
N THR A 57 -19.76 37.28 41.87
CA THR A 57 -19.26 38.42 41.09
C THR A 57 -17.80 38.72 41.45
N SER A 58 -16.92 38.80 40.45
CA SER A 58 -15.79 39.73 40.47
C SER A 58 -15.54 40.27 39.06
N LYS A 59 -15.56 41.60 38.95
CA LYS A 59 -15.20 42.35 37.75
C LYS A 59 -13.67 42.35 37.62
N ALA A 60 -13.17 41.87 36.50
CA ALA A 60 -11.85 42.20 36.00
C ALA A 60 -11.99 42.53 34.50
N GLU A 61 -11.82 43.80 34.17
CA GLU A 61 -11.73 44.29 32.79
C GLU A 61 -10.41 43.79 32.19
N GLY A 62 -10.48 42.69 31.46
CA GLY A 62 -9.40 42.18 30.62
C GLY A 62 -9.82 42.24 29.16
N ARG A 63 -9.05 42.93 28.32
CA ARG A 63 -9.15 42.86 26.86
C ARG A 63 -9.15 41.39 26.44
N ILE A 64 -10.27 40.89 25.95
CA ILE A 64 -10.34 39.59 25.30
C ILE A 64 -9.63 39.76 23.96
N ASN A 65 -8.34 39.42 23.91
CA ASN A 65 -7.75 38.96 22.67
C ASN A 65 -8.52 37.70 22.29
N ILE A 66 -9.39 37.81 21.29
CA ILE A 66 -9.95 36.65 20.61
C ILE A 66 -8.77 35.98 19.91
N SER A 67 -8.08 35.12 20.65
CA SER A 67 -7.23 34.09 20.09
C SER A 67 -8.13 33.29 19.17
N ARG A 68 -7.97 33.47 17.86
CA ARG A 68 -8.57 32.56 16.87
C ARG A 68 -8.19 31.14 17.31
N ASN A 69 -9.18 30.32 17.62
CA ASN A 69 -8.95 28.92 17.94
C ASN A 69 -8.15 28.31 16.76
N PRO A 70 -7.08 27.55 17.04
CA PRO A 70 -6.32 26.93 15.98
C PRO A 70 -7.24 25.98 15.20
N ILE A 71 -7.29 26.19 13.89
CA ILE A 71 -7.90 25.27 12.93
C ILE A 71 -7.35 23.87 13.23
N THR A 72 -8.22 22.92 13.57
CA THR A 72 -7.80 21.53 13.76
C THR A 72 -7.51 20.93 12.39
N ASN A 73 -6.25 21.01 11.97
CA ASN A 73 -5.77 20.33 10.77
C ASN A 73 -5.76 18.83 11.05
N LYS A 74 -6.77 18.10 10.57
CA LYS A 74 -6.79 16.64 10.64
C LYS A 74 -5.86 16.11 9.55
N SER A 75 -4.84 15.37 9.97
CA SER A 75 -3.74 14.93 9.11
C SER A 75 -4.01 13.50 8.63
N GLU A 76 -5.11 13.39 7.92
CA GLU A 76 -5.76 12.15 7.52
C GLU A 76 -5.09 11.54 6.29
N MET A 77 -4.82 10.24 6.33
CA MET A 77 -4.67 9.47 5.09
C MET A 77 -5.44 8.16 5.22
N ARG A 78 -6.44 8.00 4.38
CA ARG A 78 -7.23 6.78 4.20
C ARG A 78 -6.68 6.06 2.98
N ILE A 79 -6.12 4.89 3.21
CA ILE A 79 -5.43 4.10 2.20
C ILE A 79 -6.20 2.81 2.01
N ALA A 80 -6.56 2.50 0.77
CA ALA A 80 -7.09 1.20 0.40
C ALA A 80 -6.13 0.48 -0.54
N THR A 81 -6.04 -0.84 -0.39
CA THR A 81 -5.51 -1.72 -1.43
C THR A 81 -6.54 -2.79 -1.78
N LEU A 82 -6.54 -3.24 -3.03
CA LEU A 82 -7.33 -4.39 -3.44
C LEU A 82 -6.43 -5.61 -3.51
N GLN A 83 -6.69 -6.61 -2.68
CA GLN A 83 -6.09 -7.94 -2.84
C GLN A 83 -7.07 -8.83 -3.58
N PHE A 84 -6.66 -9.40 -4.71
CA PHE A 84 -7.47 -10.37 -5.42
C PHE A 84 -6.61 -11.33 -6.23
N ALA A 85 -7.26 -12.35 -6.80
CA ALA A 85 -6.67 -13.34 -7.68
C ALA A 85 -7.12 -13.11 -9.14
N PRO A 86 -6.45 -12.22 -9.88
CA PRO A 86 -6.64 -12.12 -11.33
C PRO A 86 -6.42 -13.48 -12.00
N GLN A 87 -7.18 -13.77 -13.04
CA GLN A 87 -6.95 -14.90 -13.93
C GLN A 87 -6.14 -14.45 -15.15
N LEU A 88 -5.12 -15.23 -15.52
CA LEU A 88 -4.24 -14.92 -16.63
C LEU A 88 -5.04 -14.75 -17.94
N GLY A 89 -4.95 -13.56 -18.54
CA GLY A 89 -5.58 -13.19 -19.80
C GLY A 89 -7.07 -12.83 -19.74
N ASP A 90 -7.77 -13.02 -18.61
CA ASP A 90 -9.20 -12.67 -18.48
C ASP A 90 -9.40 -11.21 -18.04
N VAL A 91 -9.02 -10.27 -18.90
CA VAL A 91 -9.06 -8.82 -18.58
C VAL A 91 -10.45 -8.36 -18.13
N GLU A 92 -11.50 -8.76 -18.87
CA GLU A 92 -12.86 -8.35 -18.56
C GLU A 92 -13.38 -9.00 -17.26
N GLY A 93 -13.13 -10.30 -17.06
CA GLY A 93 -13.53 -11.00 -15.85
C GLY A 93 -12.78 -10.48 -14.61
N ASN A 94 -11.50 -10.12 -14.75
CA ASN A 94 -10.70 -9.53 -13.68
C ASN A 94 -11.20 -8.14 -13.28
N ILE A 95 -11.57 -7.30 -14.25
CA ILE A 95 -12.21 -6.00 -13.99
C ILE A 95 -13.54 -6.20 -13.25
N LYS A 96 -14.40 -7.10 -13.73
CA LYS A 96 -15.68 -7.41 -13.06
C LYS A 96 -15.47 -7.92 -11.63
N ARG A 97 -14.46 -8.77 -11.42
CA ARG A 97 -14.09 -9.28 -10.09
C ARG A 97 -13.63 -8.17 -9.17
N ALA A 98 -12.78 -7.25 -9.64
CA ALA A 98 -12.37 -6.08 -8.88
C ALA A 98 -13.56 -5.18 -8.52
N ASP A 99 -14.44 -4.89 -9.48
CA ASP A 99 -15.64 -4.08 -9.25
C ASP A 99 -16.56 -4.71 -8.18
N ARG A 100 -16.72 -6.06 -8.18
CA ARG A 100 -17.48 -6.77 -7.13
C ARG A 100 -16.80 -6.68 -5.77
N LEU A 101 -15.50 -6.96 -5.68
CA LEU A 101 -14.75 -6.94 -4.43
C LEU A 101 -14.69 -5.53 -3.81
N LEU A 102 -14.75 -4.50 -4.64
CA LEU A 102 -14.85 -3.11 -4.21
C LEU A 102 -16.29 -2.68 -3.87
N LYS A 103 -17.28 -3.53 -4.11
CA LYS A 103 -18.73 -3.25 -4.01
C LYS A 103 -19.17 -2.07 -4.90
N LEU A 104 -18.54 -1.91 -6.07
CA LEU A 104 -18.89 -0.89 -7.08
C LEU A 104 -20.07 -1.29 -7.97
N ILE A 105 -20.39 -2.58 -7.99
CA ILE A 105 -21.55 -3.17 -8.68
C ILE A 105 -22.31 -4.07 -7.70
N PRO A 106 -23.64 -4.24 -7.86
CA PRO A 106 -24.42 -5.10 -6.99
C PRO A 106 -23.98 -6.57 -7.12
N PRO A 107 -24.09 -7.37 -6.05
CA PRO A 107 -23.84 -8.81 -6.11
C PRO A 107 -24.85 -9.50 -7.02
N ASN A 108 -24.40 -10.52 -7.76
CA ASN A 108 -25.22 -11.39 -8.58
C ASN A 108 -25.50 -12.71 -7.84
N ALA A 109 -26.59 -13.39 -8.21
CA ALA A 109 -27.01 -14.66 -7.62
C ALA A 109 -25.95 -15.80 -7.68
N ASN A 110 -24.95 -15.67 -8.56
CA ASN A 110 -23.88 -16.65 -8.76
C ASN A 110 -22.55 -16.27 -8.09
N ASP A 111 -22.45 -15.11 -7.43
CA ASP A 111 -21.19 -14.63 -6.86
C ASP A 111 -20.78 -15.44 -5.60
N GLY A 112 -21.72 -16.17 -5.00
CA GLY A 112 -21.50 -17.03 -3.84
C GLY A 112 -21.31 -16.25 -2.53
N TYR A 113 -21.29 -16.97 -1.40
CA TYR A 113 -21.24 -16.38 -0.05
C TYR A 113 -19.97 -15.54 0.24
N ALA A 114 -18.95 -15.56 -0.62
CA ALA A 114 -17.71 -14.80 -0.44
C ALA A 114 -17.90 -13.27 -0.61
N PHE A 115 -19.06 -12.83 -1.11
CA PHE A 115 -19.40 -11.42 -1.34
C PHE A 115 -20.58 -10.93 -0.48
N ASP A 116 -21.17 -11.81 0.33
CA ASP A 116 -22.38 -11.57 1.13
C ASP A 116 -22.08 -11.13 2.58
N ASP A 117 -20.83 -10.77 2.90
CA ASP A 117 -20.54 -10.15 4.20
C ASP A 117 -21.08 -8.71 4.18
N GLU A 118 -22.39 -8.57 4.44
CA GLU A 118 -23.09 -7.29 4.56
C GLU A 118 -22.46 -6.39 5.64
N GLU A 119 -21.65 -6.96 6.55
CA GLU A 119 -20.97 -6.21 7.61
C GLU A 119 -19.71 -5.46 7.15
N GLU A 120 -19.03 -5.88 6.07
CA GLU A 120 -17.84 -5.15 5.60
C GLU A 120 -18.21 -3.95 4.71
N PRO A 121 -17.69 -2.74 4.97
CA PRO A 121 -18.03 -1.56 4.17
C PRO A 121 -17.48 -1.65 2.74
N GLY A 122 -18.25 -1.15 1.77
CA GLY A 122 -17.77 -0.98 0.39
C GLY A 122 -16.73 0.14 0.25
N ILE A 123 -16.03 0.19 -0.89
CA ILE A 123 -14.98 1.20 -1.09
C ILE A 123 -15.52 2.65 -1.04
N GLU A 124 -16.77 2.85 -1.46
CA GLU A 124 -17.45 4.16 -1.43
C GLU A 124 -17.74 4.64 -0.01
N GLU A 125 -18.00 3.72 0.92
CA GLU A 125 -18.19 4.04 2.35
C GLU A 125 -16.87 4.36 3.03
N LEU A 126 -15.81 3.62 2.66
CA LEU A 126 -14.46 3.80 3.18
C LEU A 126 -13.82 5.13 2.75
N ARG A 127 -14.20 5.67 1.58
CA ARG A 127 -13.73 6.96 1.04
C ARG A 127 -12.19 7.09 1.10
N PRO A 128 -11.43 6.19 0.47
CA PRO A 128 -9.97 6.29 0.50
C PRO A 128 -9.50 7.57 -0.19
N ASP A 129 -8.36 8.11 0.22
CA ASP A 129 -7.66 9.18 -0.50
C ASP A 129 -6.78 8.59 -1.62
N ILE A 130 -6.37 7.33 -1.47
CA ILE A 130 -5.66 6.55 -2.49
C ILE A 130 -6.08 5.06 -2.46
N LEU A 131 -6.33 4.49 -3.64
CA LEU A 131 -6.58 3.06 -3.88
C LEU A 131 -5.44 2.46 -4.69
N VAL A 132 -4.81 1.41 -4.18
CA VAL A 132 -3.67 0.73 -4.84
C VAL A 132 -4.05 -0.69 -5.24
N LEU A 133 -3.95 -0.99 -6.53
CA LEU A 133 -4.13 -2.34 -7.07
C LEU A 133 -2.79 -3.08 -7.19
N PRO A 134 -2.81 -4.42 -7.29
CA PRO A 134 -1.61 -5.22 -7.46
C PRO A 134 -0.93 -5.04 -8.82
N GLU A 135 0.26 -5.62 -8.93
CA GLU A 135 1.00 -5.71 -10.19
C GLU A 135 0.22 -6.51 -11.23
N MET A 136 0.14 -5.98 -12.46
CA MET A 136 -0.58 -6.58 -13.58
C MET A 136 -2.03 -6.99 -13.22
N ALA A 137 -2.75 -6.06 -12.59
CA ALA A 137 -4.01 -6.32 -11.90
C ALA A 137 -5.08 -6.95 -12.79
N PHE A 138 -5.18 -6.54 -14.06
CA PHE A 138 -6.24 -7.04 -14.93
C PHE A 138 -5.78 -8.07 -15.96
N SER A 139 -4.49 -8.17 -16.26
CA SER A 139 -3.99 -9.17 -17.22
C SER A 139 -3.66 -10.52 -16.58
N GLY A 140 -3.50 -10.59 -15.25
CA GLY A 140 -2.72 -11.66 -14.62
C GLY A 140 -1.22 -11.45 -14.89
N TYR A 141 -0.35 -12.30 -14.37
CA TYR A 141 1.10 -12.02 -14.30
C TYR A 141 1.96 -13.06 -15.01
N ASN A 142 1.66 -14.36 -14.81
CA ASN A 142 2.53 -15.46 -15.20
C ASN A 142 2.52 -15.72 -16.72
N PHE A 143 2.87 -14.75 -17.56
CA PHE A 143 2.98 -14.94 -19.01
C PHE A 143 4.29 -15.65 -19.38
N PRO A 144 4.25 -16.68 -20.24
CA PRO A 144 5.45 -17.45 -20.60
C PRO A 144 6.38 -16.81 -21.62
N SER A 145 5.86 -15.85 -22.40
CA SER A 145 6.61 -15.27 -23.49
C SER A 145 6.03 -13.93 -23.91
N LEU A 146 6.81 -13.22 -24.73
CA LEU A 146 6.38 -12.02 -25.42
C LEU A 146 5.11 -12.25 -26.26
N GLU A 147 5.01 -13.36 -26.99
CA GLU A 147 3.83 -13.68 -27.81
C GLU A 147 2.57 -13.84 -26.95
N ALA A 148 2.70 -14.46 -25.77
CA ALA A 148 1.58 -14.70 -24.88
C ALA A 148 1.05 -13.42 -24.24
N ILE A 149 1.92 -12.48 -23.87
CA ILE A 149 1.52 -11.21 -23.25
C ILE A 149 1.07 -10.17 -24.29
N ARG A 150 1.53 -10.26 -25.54
CA ARG A 150 1.31 -9.27 -26.60
C ARG A 150 -0.15 -8.78 -26.73
N PRO A 151 -1.19 -9.64 -26.65
CA PRO A 151 -2.58 -9.19 -26.76
C PRO A 151 -3.07 -8.28 -25.63
N TYR A 152 -2.35 -8.26 -24.50
CA TYR A 152 -2.75 -7.57 -23.28
C TYR A 152 -1.97 -6.27 -23.05
N LEU A 153 -0.96 -5.98 -23.87
CA LEU A 153 -0.17 -4.76 -23.78
C LEU A 153 -1.05 -3.52 -24.03
N GLU A 154 -0.95 -2.54 -23.15
CA GLU A 154 -1.67 -1.27 -23.25
C GLU A 154 -0.70 -0.12 -23.49
N VAL A 155 -1.11 0.88 -24.28
CA VAL A 155 -0.37 2.13 -24.41
C VAL A 155 -0.62 2.97 -23.15
N GLN A 156 0.41 3.63 -22.62
CA GLN A 156 0.30 4.49 -21.45
C GLN A 156 -0.92 5.43 -21.53
N GLY A 157 -1.73 5.44 -20.47
CA GLY A 157 -2.94 6.27 -20.35
C GLY A 157 -4.14 5.81 -21.20
N HIS A 158 -3.98 4.74 -21.97
CA HIS A 158 -4.99 4.12 -22.81
C HIS A 158 -5.19 2.65 -22.38
N GLY A 159 -6.20 2.00 -22.98
CA GLY A 159 -6.52 0.60 -22.69
C GLY A 159 -7.40 0.37 -21.45
N PRO A 160 -7.77 -0.91 -21.20
CA PRO A 160 -8.68 -1.28 -20.11
C PRO A 160 -8.25 -0.82 -18.72
N SER A 161 -6.97 -0.93 -18.37
CA SER A 161 -6.45 -0.57 -17.05
C SER A 161 -6.54 0.94 -16.80
N ALA A 162 -6.13 1.75 -17.78
CA ALA A 162 -6.19 3.20 -17.66
C ALA A 162 -7.64 3.72 -17.64
N GLN A 163 -8.53 3.14 -18.46
CA GLN A 163 -9.95 3.50 -18.49
C GLN A 163 -10.65 3.13 -17.18
N TRP A 164 -10.36 1.97 -16.62
CA TRP A 164 -10.88 1.56 -15.32
C TRP A 164 -10.38 2.51 -14.22
N ALA A 165 -9.07 2.79 -14.16
CA ALA A 165 -8.50 3.68 -13.16
C ALA A 165 -9.09 5.08 -13.21
N ARG A 166 -9.26 5.67 -14.41
CA ARG A 166 -9.91 6.97 -14.60
C ARG A 166 -11.33 7.01 -14.03
N ARG A 167 -12.15 6.03 -14.42
CA ARG A 167 -13.55 5.96 -13.98
C ARG A 167 -13.64 5.78 -12.46
N THR A 168 -12.82 4.91 -11.90
CA THR A 168 -12.80 4.62 -10.47
C THR A 168 -12.29 5.82 -9.67
N ALA A 169 -11.21 6.47 -10.11
CA ALA A 169 -10.65 7.66 -9.46
C ALA A 169 -11.67 8.81 -9.40
N GLN A 170 -12.35 9.09 -10.53
CA GLN A 170 -13.40 10.10 -10.59
C GLN A 170 -14.62 9.76 -9.72
N ARG A 171 -15.05 8.49 -9.74
CA ARG A 171 -16.19 8.01 -8.93
C ARG A 171 -15.92 8.14 -7.44
N LEU A 172 -14.73 7.70 -7.01
CA LEU A 172 -14.34 7.66 -5.60
C LEU A 172 -13.73 8.97 -5.10
N LYS A 173 -13.41 9.90 -6.01
CA LYS A 173 -12.69 11.15 -5.73
C LYS A 173 -11.37 10.90 -5.01
N CYS A 174 -10.62 9.91 -5.49
CA CYS A 174 -9.37 9.47 -4.91
C CYS A 174 -8.32 9.22 -5.99
N LYS A 175 -7.06 9.09 -5.57
CA LYS A 175 -6.00 8.63 -6.47
C LYS A 175 -6.09 7.12 -6.66
N VAL A 176 -5.85 6.63 -7.87
CA VAL A 176 -5.83 5.20 -8.18
C VAL A 176 -4.47 4.82 -8.77
N CYS A 177 -3.81 3.84 -8.17
CA CYS A 177 -2.61 3.20 -8.68
C CYS A 177 -2.98 1.82 -9.26
N VAL A 178 -2.65 1.54 -10.52
CA VAL A 178 -2.95 0.25 -11.17
C VAL A 178 -1.75 -0.31 -11.94
N GLY A 179 -1.36 -1.54 -11.63
CA GLY A 179 -0.31 -2.26 -12.35
C GLY A 179 -0.83 -2.84 -13.67
N TYR A 180 -0.07 -2.67 -14.76
CA TYR A 180 -0.47 -3.13 -16.10
C TYR A 180 0.75 -3.41 -17.01
N PRO A 181 0.61 -4.26 -18.05
CA PRO A 181 1.63 -4.44 -19.07
C PRO A 181 1.58 -3.31 -20.12
N GLU A 182 2.68 -2.58 -20.23
CA GLU A 182 2.78 -1.40 -21.09
C GLU A 182 3.51 -1.71 -22.41
N ILE A 183 3.03 -1.18 -23.53
CA ILE A 183 3.80 -1.02 -24.77
C ILE A 183 4.11 0.46 -25.02
N TYR A 184 5.39 0.78 -25.11
CA TYR A 184 5.84 2.12 -25.45
C TYR A 184 5.70 2.36 -26.94
N GLN A 185 4.89 3.36 -27.28
CA GLN A 185 4.80 3.92 -28.61
C GLN A 185 5.32 5.36 -28.55
N PRO A 186 6.47 5.67 -29.17
CA PRO A 186 6.89 7.06 -29.30
C PRO A 186 5.90 7.80 -30.21
N ASP A 187 5.57 9.05 -29.85
CA ASP A 187 4.69 9.89 -30.66
C ASP A 187 5.27 10.05 -32.07
N ALA A 188 4.45 9.74 -33.10
CA ALA A 188 4.83 9.85 -34.51
C ALA A 188 5.27 11.27 -34.94
N SER A 189 5.01 12.29 -34.11
CA SER A 189 5.40 13.69 -34.30
C SER A 189 6.81 14.05 -33.80
N SER A 190 7.52 13.13 -33.15
CA SER A 190 8.91 13.33 -32.69
C SER A 190 9.96 12.65 -33.58
N ALA A 191 9.53 12.00 -34.66
CA ALA A 191 10.39 11.67 -35.78
C ALA A 191 10.59 12.94 -36.62
N ASP A 192 11.49 13.83 -36.17
CA ASP A 192 12.00 14.90 -37.02
C ASP A 192 12.51 14.27 -38.33
N GLY A 193 11.82 14.60 -39.42
CA GLY A 193 12.21 14.21 -40.76
C GLY A 193 13.53 14.87 -41.11
N ASN A 194 14.63 14.15 -40.90
CA ASN A 194 15.93 14.39 -41.52
C ASN A 194 16.82 13.15 -41.32
N ASN A 195 16.57 12.11 -42.12
CA ASN A 195 17.58 11.11 -42.46
C ASN A 195 17.28 10.55 -43.85
N GLU A 196 17.27 11.44 -44.85
CA GLU A 196 17.61 11.04 -46.21
C GLU A 196 19.12 10.79 -46.24
N ASN A 197 19.53 9.56 -45.91
CA ASN A 197 20.78 9.01 -46.38
C ASN A 197 20.49 7.61 -46.90
N GLU A 198 20.32 7.56 -48.23
CA GLU A 198 20.39 6.37 -49.04
C GLU A 198 21.70 5.63 -48.75
N ASN A 199 21.61 4.39 -48.22
CA ASN A 199 22.37 3.23 -48.67
C ASN A 199 22.03 1.99 -47.81
N GLY A 200 21.18 1.12 -48.37
CA GLY A 200 21.22 -0.34 -48.22
C GLY A 200 21.49 -0.96 -46.84
N SER A 201 20.48 -0.99 -45.95
CA SER A 201 20.07 -2.15 -45.12
C SER A 201 18.93 -1.70 -44.20
N GLY A 202 17.78 -1.40 -44.79
CA GLY A 202 16.61 -0.86 -44.08
C GLY A 202 15.90 -1.91 -43.23
N LEU A 203 16.44 -2.24 -42.05
CA LEU A 203 15.75 -2.90 -40.93
C LEU A 203 16.48 -2.54 -39.62
N VAL A 204 16.54 -1.25 -39.26
CA VAL A 204 16.67 -0.90 -37.83
C VAL A 204 15.27 -1.00 -37.25
N ALA A 205 14.86 -2.23 -36.96
CA ALA A 205 13.65 -2.48 -36.20
C ALA A 205 13.85 -1.85 -34.82
N ASN A 206 13.34 -0.63 -34.62
CA ASN A 206 13.09 -0.13 -33.28
C ASN A 206 12.05 -1.07 -32.67
N SER A 207 12.52 -2.13 -32.01
CA SER A 207 11.66 -3.03 -31.25
C SER A 207 10.89 -2.16 -30.26
N ALA A 208 9.57 -2.20 -30.33
CA ALA A 208 8.72 -1.50 -29.36
C ALA A 208 9.16 -1.94 -27.96
N LYS A 209 9.52 -0.99 -27.10
CA LYS A 209 9.88 -1.31 -25.72
C LYS A 209 8.59 -1.62 -24.96
N MET A 210 8.64 -2.63 -24.11
CA MET A 210 7.51 -3.05 -23.29
C MET A 210 7.94 -3.04 -21.84
N TYR A 211 7.01 -2.79 -20.93
CA TYR A 211 7.32 -2.59 -19.52
C TYR A 211 6.24 -3.21 -18.64
N ASN A 212 6.65 -3.66 -17.46
CA ASN A 212 5.75 -3.88 -16.35
C ASN A 212 5.60 -2.54 -15.60
N SER A 213 4.41 -1.98 -15.60
CA SER A 213 4.21 -0.57 -15.23
C SER A 213 3.13 -0.38 -14.17
N LEU A 214 3.22 0.72 -13.45
CA LEU A 214 2.26 1.20 -12.46
C LEU A 214 1.78 2.60 -12.87
N LEU A 215 0.53 2.68 -13.32
CA LEU A 215 -0.13 3.93 -13.68
C LEU A 215 -0.73 4.58 -12.44
N VAL A 216 -0.60 5.90 -12.30
CA VAL A 216 -1.25 6.68 -11.24
C VAL A 216 -2.19 7.70 -11.87
N VAL A 217 -3.46 7.62 -11.50
CA VAL A 217 -4.53 8.51 -11.96
C VAL A 217 -5.05 9.32 -10.77
N ASP A 218 -5.28 10.61 -10.97
CA ASP A 218 -5.85 11.48 -9.94
C ASP A 218 -7.39 11.48 -9.93
N GLU A 219 -7.95 12.16 -8.94
CA GLU A 219 -9.39 12.30 -8.73
C GLU A 219 -10.13 13.00 -9.89
N ALA A 220 -9.43 13.75 -10.73
CA ALA A 220 -9.98 14.35 -11.95
C ALA A 220 -10.00 13.36 -13.12
N GLY A 221 -9.30 12.23 -13.00
CA GLY A 221 -9.16 11.23 -14.05
C GLY A 221 -7.93 11.43 -14.93
N GLU A 222 -6.99 12.29 -14.52
CA GLU A 222 -5.77 12.59 -15.24
C GLU A 222 -4.64 11.64 -14.85
N VAL A 223 -3.88 11.19 -15.83
CA VAL A 223 -2.68 10.37 -15.58
C VAL A 223 -1.59 11.29 -15.08
N ILE A 224 -1.29 11.21 -13.78
CA ILE A 224 -0.29 12.05 -13.14
C ILE A 224 1.08 11.37 -13.05
N HIS A 225 1.15 10.05 -13.15
CA HIS A 225 2.43 9.32 -13.10
C HIS A 225 2.33 7.95 -13.81
N ASN A 226 3.46 7.44 -14.26
CA ASN A 226 3.61 6.09 -14.81
C ASN A 226 5.02 5.60 -14.46
N TYR A 227 5.10 4.74 -13.45
CA TYR A 227 6.36 4.12 -13.03
C TYR A 227 6.55 2.79 -13.77
N ARG A 228 7.76 2.51 -14.24
CA ARG A 228 8.13 1.24 -14.91
C ARG A 228 9.04 0.45 -13.99
N LYS A 229 8.73 -0.83 -13.79
CA LYS A 229 9.48 -1.77 -12.93
C LYS A 229 10.95 -1.74 -13.30
N ARG A 230 11.80 -1.59 -12.29
CA ARG A 230 13.23 -1.43 -12.51
C ARG A 230 13.96 -2.75 -12.39
N PHE A 231 13.69 -3.52 -11.34
CA PHE A 231 14.28 -4.83 -11.16
C PHE A 231 13.30 -5.87 -11.67
N LEU A 232 13.65 -6.52 -12.77
CA LEU A 232 12.81 -7.54 -13.39
C LEU A 232 12.91 -8.85 -12.63
N TYR A 233 11.79 -9.56 -12.52
CA TYR A 233 11.79 -10.98 -12.17
C TYR A 233 11.93 -11.81 -13.45
N TYR A 234 12.32 -13.08 -13.36
CA TYR A 234 12.54 -13.91 -14.55
C TYR A 234 11.31 -13.96 -15.49
N THR A 235 10.09 -13.86 -14.93
CA THR A 235 8.86 -13.79 -15.73
C THR A 235 8.82 -12.54 -16.60
N ASP A 236 9.23 -11.39 -16.05
CA ASP A 236 9.28 -10.12 -16.77
C ASP A 236 10.41 -10.09 -17.81
N GLU A 237 11.58 -10.69 -17.51
CA GLU A 237 12.76 -10.70 -18.39
C GLU A 237 12.48 -11.28 -19.78
N SER A 238 11.44 -12.10 -19.93
CA SER A 238 11.03 -12.71 -21.20
C SER A 238 10.34 -11.73 -22.16
N TRP A 239 9.86 -10.58 -21.69
CA TRP A 239 9.05 -9.65 -22.50
C TRP A 239 9.23 -8.16 -22.20
N ALA A 240 9.68 -7.79 -20.99
CA ALA A 240 9.78 -6.41 -20.52
C ALA A 240 11.22 -5.89 -20.53
N SER A 241 11.35 -4.56 -20.61
CA SER A 241 12.58 -3.81 -20.35
C SER A 241 12.56 -3.20 -18.95
N GLU A 242 13.75 -2.95 -18.39
CA GLU A 242 13.89 -2.21 -17.13
C GLU A 242 13.46 -0.73 -17.28
N GLY A 243 12.80 -0.20 -16.26
CA GLY A 243 12.50 1.21 -16.11
C GLY A 243 13.66 2.04 -15.56
N GLU A 244 13.52 3.36 -15.65
CA GLU A 244 14.49 4.32 -15.15
C GLU A 244 14.23 4.64 -13.67
N ALA A 245 15.30 4.70 -12.87
CA ALA A 245 15.21 4.89 -11.43
C ALA A 245 14.49 6.18 -11.05
N GLU A 246 14.78 7.27 -11.74
CA GLU A 246 14.31 8.63 -11.48
C GLU A 246 12.78 8.69 -11.46
N TRP A 247 12.12 7.86 -12.26
CA TRP A 247 10.67 7.78 -12.34
C TRP A 247 10.04 7.03 -11.17
N SER A 248 10.80 6.45 -10.25
CA SER A 248 10.24 5.84 -9.04
C SER A 248 9.82 6.86 -7.99
N PHE A 249 9.91 8.17 -8.24
CA PHE A 249 9.55 9.21 -7.28
C PHE A 249 8.66 10.29 -7.89
N LYS A 250 7.67 10.74 -7.11
CA LYS A 250 6.85 11.92 -7.44
C LYS A 250 6.28 12.56 -6.16
N PHE A 251 6.09 13.87 -6.17
CA PHE A 251 5.20 14.52 -5.21
C PHE A 251 3.75 14.28 -5.62
N LEU A 252 2.96 13.67 -4.73
CA LEU A 252 1.52 13.54 -4.90
C LEU A 252 0.80 14.62 -4.11
N GLU A 253 -0.12 15.33 -4.78
CA GLU A 253 -0.92 16.39 -4.15
C GLU A 253 -2.20 15.82 -3.56
N PHE A 254 -2.45 16.06 -2.28
CA PHE A 254 -3.68 15.66 -1.60
C PHE A 254 -4.39 16.88 -1.02
N GLN A 255 -5.71 16.91 -1.15
CA GLN A 255 -6.53 17.97 -0.56
C GLN A 255 -6.76 17.65 0.92
N PRO A 256 -6.30 18.49 1.86
CA PRO A 256 -6.56 18.25 3.27
C PRO A 256 -8.05 18.37 3.56
N VAL A 257 -8.55 17.57 4.50
CA VAL A 257 -9.89 17.74 5.06
C VAL A 257 -9.80 18.80 6.16
N MET A 258 -10.25 20.02 5.86
CA MET A 258 -10.25 21.12 6.83
C MET A 258 -11.68 21.43 7.26
N PHE A 259 -11.90 21.50 8.56
CA PHE A 259 -13.16 21.92 9.17
C PHE A 259 -13.05 23.35 9.69
N ASP A 260 -14.14 24.10 9.56
CA ASP A 260 -14.32 25.36 10.25
C ASP A 260 -14.48 25.08 11.75
N ALA A 261 -13.60 25.69 12.56
CA ALA A 261 -13.55 25.52 14.00
C ALA A 261 -14.85 25.96 14.71
N ASP A 262 -15.59 26.90 14.13
CA ASP A 262 -16.81 27.46 14.75
C ASP A 262 -18.09 26.72 14.31
N THR A 263 -18.09 26.13 13.11
CA THR A 263 -19.31 25.53 12.53
C THR A 263 -19.23 24.01 12.35
N THR A 264 -18.08 23.39 12.57
CA THR A 264 -17.80 21.97 12.25
C THR A 264 -18.10 21.60 10.80
N SER A 265 -18.25 22.60 9.92
CA SER A 265 -18.52 22.42 8.50
C SER A 265 -17.22 22.31 7.72
N LEU A 266 -17.23 21.59 6.61
CA LEU A 266 -16.07 21.48 5.73
C LEU A 266 -15.77 22.84 5.09
N LEU A 267 -14.52 23.32 5.22
CA LEU A 267 -14.10 24.55 4.54
C LEU A 267 -14.18 24.36 3.02
N PRO A 268 -14.53 25.39 2.22
CA PRO A 268 -14.52 25.28 0.77
C PRO A 268 -13.16 24.81 0.23
N GLU A 269 -13.14 23.96 -0.80
CA GLU A 269 -11.90 23.45 -1.42
C GLU A 269 -10.96 24.59 -1.87
N SER A 270 -11.53 25.71 -2.36
CA SER A 270 -10.79 26.91 -2.76
C SER A 270 -9.97 27.57 -1.65
N SER A 271 -10.25 27.22 -0.39
CA SER A 271 -9.61 27.81 0.80
C SER A 271 -8.53 26.90 1.40
N ARG A 272 -8.28 25.73 0.79
CA ARG A 272 -7.35 24.71 1.28
C ARG A 272 -6.14 24.64 0.38
N ASN A 273 -4.94 24.69 0.96
CA ASN A 273 -3.72 24.47 0.19
C ASN A 273 -3.46 22.96 0.07
N PRO A 274 -3.21 22.43 -1.15
CA PRO A 274 -2.84 21.03 -1.33
C PRO A 274 -1.59 20.69 -0.52
N ILE A 275 -1.57 19.50 0.07
CA ILE A 275 -0.38 18.94 0.71
C ILE A 275 0.36 18.10 -0.33
N GLN A 276 1.62 18.43 -0.59
CA GLN A 276 2.51 17.64 -1.44
C GLN A 276 3.22 16.58 -0.60
N ILE A 277 2.94 15.31 -0.88
CA ILE A 277 3.52 14.17 -0.18
C ILE A 277 4.59 13.55 -1.09
N PRO A 278 5.88 13.58 -0.70
CA PRO A 278 6.93 12.92 -1.44
C PRO A 278 6.70 11.40 -1.40
N THR A 279 6.50 10.81 -2.57
CA THR A 279 6.05 9.43 -2.74
C THR A 279 7.02 8.64 -3.61
N THR A 280 7.47 7.48 -3.12
CA THR A 280 8.26 6.51 -3.91
C THR A 280 7.39 5.34 -4.35
N PHE A 281 7.55 4.91 -5.60
CA PHE A 281 6.82 3.80 -6.22
C PHE A 281 7.78 2.64 -6.49
N GLY A 282 7.34 1.42 -6.19
CA GLY A 282 8.05 0.20 -6.48
C GLY A 282 7.10 -0.89 -6.98
N ILE A 283 7.64 -1.81 -7.77
CA ILE A 283 6.91 -2.98 -8.27
C ILE A 283 7.65 -4.24 -7.83
N CYS A 284 7.02 -5.01 -6.94
CA CYS A 284 7.45 -6.33 -6.45
C CYS A 284 8.97 -6.46 -6.26
N MET A 285 9.65 -6.99 -7.29
CA MET A 285 11.08 -7.31 -7.31
C MET A 285 11.99 -6.10 -7.06
N ASP A 286 11.49 -4.86 -7.22
CA ASP A 286 12.25 -3.64 -6.91
C ASP A 286 12.81 -3.62 -5.48
N ILE A 287 12.15 -4.24 -4.49
CA ILE A 287 12.65 -4.25 -3.12
C ILE A 287 13.76 -5.29 -2.90
N ASN A 288 13.93 -6.26 -3.81
CA ASN A 288 14.97 -7.30 -3.71
C ASN A 288 16.34 -6.78 -4.13
N PRO A 289 17.42 -7.49 -3.77
CA PRO A 289 18.72 -7.23 -4.37
C PRO A 289 18.64 -7.42 -5.89
N TYR A 290 19.31 -6.54 -6.63
CA TYR A 290 19.29 -6.60 -8.09
C TYR A 290 19.65 -8.00 -8.61
N LYS A 291 18.75 -8.57 -9.43
CA LYS A 291 18.83 -9.94 -9.99
C LYS A 291 18.98 -11.08 -8.98
N PHE A 292 18.74 -10.83 -7.69
CA PHE A 292 19.15 -11.71 -6.58
C PHE A 292 20.66 -11.99 -6.52
N GLU A 293 21.47 -11.17 -7.19
CA GLU A 293 22.94 -11.29 -7.23
C GLU A 293 23.63 -10.22 -6.37
N ALA A 294 23.03 -9.03 -6.27
CA ALA A 294 23.56 -7.98 -5.42
C ALA A 294 23.56 -8.39 -3.92
N PRO A 295 24.44 -7.80 -3.09
CA PRO A 295 24.47 -8.08 -1.66
C PRO A 295 23.10 -7.86 -1.01
N PHE A 296 22.71 -8.75 -0.08
CA PHE A 296 21.41 -8.64 0.58
C PHE A 296 21.27 -7.31 1.35
N ASP A 297 22.35 -6.75 1.87
CA ASP A 297 22.37 -5.48 2.59
C ASP A 297 22.55 -4.24 1.68
N ALA A 298 22.51 -4.41 0.35
CA ALA A 298 22.53 -3.28 -0.58
C ALA A 298 21.27 -2.41 -0.45
N TRP A 299 20.11 -3.01 -0.14
CA TRP A 299 18.83 -2.35 0.15
C TRP A 299 18.50 -1.17 -0.79
N GLU A 300 18.67 -1.38 -2.08
CA GLU A 300 18.68 -0.36 -3.13
C GLU A 300 17.41 0.51 -3.09
N PHE A 301 16.25 -0.14 -2.97
CA PHE A 301 14.97 0.54 -2.91
C PHE A 301 14.74 1.31 -1.60
N ALA A 302 15.14 0.77 -0.45
CA ALA A 302 15.00 1.48 0.81
C ALA A 302 15.90 2.73 0.87
N TYR A 303 17.09 2.67 0.27
CA TYR A 303 17.91 3.87 0.07
C TYR A 303 17.29 4.86 -0.89
N ARG A 304 16.58 4.40 -1.94
CA ARG A 304 15.81 5.31 -2.80
C ARG A 304 14.71 6.04 -2.01
N VAL A 305 14.00 5.36 -1.10
CA VAL A 305 13.01 5.98 -0.20
C VAL A 305 13.66 7.05 0.68
N LEU A 306 14.81 6.75 1.29
CA LEU A 306 15.56 7.71 2.12
C LEU A 306 16.06 8.91 1.32
N ASN A 307 16.69 8.67 0.17
CA ASN A 307 17.31 9.71 -0.66
C ASN A 307 16.28 10.66 -1.26
N SER A 308 15.08 10.15 -1.56
CA SER A 308 13.96 10.95 -2.04
C SER A 308 13.15 11.61 -0.91
N GLN A 309 13.52 11.37 0.35
CA GLN A 309 12.82 11.86 1.54
C GLN A 309 11.33 11.49 1.53
N SER A 310 11.03 10.27 1.07
CA SER A 310 9.65 9.84 0.89
C SER A 310 8.96 9.56 2.21
N HIS A 311 7.72 10.03 2.29
CA HIS A 311 6.81 9.81 3.41
C HIS A 311 5.71 8.79 3.07
N LEU A 312 5.47 8.57 1.78
CA LEU A 312 4.59 7.52 1.27
C LEU A 312 5.38 6.62 0.32
N VAL A 313 5.18 5.31 0.44
CA VAL A 313 5.79 4.30 -0.41
C VAL A 313 4.69 3.39 -0.92
N ILE A 314 4.56 3.27 -2.25
CA ILE A 314 3.56 2.44 -2.92
C ILE A 314 4.26 1.25 -3.57
N ILE A 315 3.94 0.05 -3.11
CA ILE A 315 4.43 -1.21 -3.68
C ILE A 315 3.26 -1.98 -4.29
N SER A 316 3.25 -2.06 -5.62
CA SER A 316 2.34 -2.90 -6.40
C SER A 316 3.02 -4.25 -6.63
N ALA A 317 2.40 -5.39 -6.28
CA ALA A 317 3.10 -6.67 -6.29
C ALA A 317 2.31 -7.88 -6.78
N ALA A 318 3.03 -8.79 -7.42
CA ALA A 318 2.68 -10.18 -7.70
C ALA A 318 3.67 -11.12 -6.99
N TRP A 319 3.80 -10.95 -5.66
CA TRP A 319 4.78 -11.63 -4.83
C TRP A 319 4.41 -13.08 -4.54
N LEU A 320 5.36 -13.97 -4.76
CA LEU A 320 5.20 -15.42 -4.55
C LEU A 320 5.40 -15.82 -3.10
N VAL A 321 4.74 -16.89 -2.73
CA VAL A 321 5.03 -17.61 -1.48
C VAL A 321 6.37 -18.34 -1.59
N ASN A 322 7.11 -18.41 -0.49
CA ASN A 322 8.33 -19.24 -0.45
C ASN A 322 8.00 -20.74 -0.47
N ASP A 323 6.91 -21.14 0.18
CA ASP A 323 6.43 -22.52 0.24
C ASP A 323 4.91 -22.57 0.09
N ALA A 324 4.46 -23.02 -1.08
CA ALA A 324 3.03 -23.13 -1.39
C ALA A 324 2.32 -24.14 -0.46
N THR A 325 3.01 -25.20 -0.02
CA THR A 325 2.40 -26.22 0.84
C THR A 325 2.08 -25.66 2.23
N SER A 326 2.98 -24.85 2.78
CA SER A 326 2.82 -24.16 4.07
C SER A 326 1.58 -23.26 4.10
N ILE A 327 1.28 -22.54 3.02
CA ILE A 327 0.13 -21.63 2.96
C ILE A 327 -1.18 -22.35 2.67
N MET A 328 -1.15 -23.40 1.85
CA MET A 328 -2.34 -24.22 1.60
C MET A 328 -2.85 -24.94 2.85
N GLY A 329 -1.94 -25.25 3.79
CA GLY A 329 -2.30 -25.84 5.09
C GLY A 329 -2.81 -24.84 6.15
N LYS A 330 -2.73 -23.53 5.91
CA LYS A 330 -3.15 -22.48 6.86
C LYS A 330 -4.54 -21.94 6.51
N PRO A 331 -5.33 -21.48 7.51
CA PRO A 331 -6.57 -20.73 7.25
C PRO A 331 -6.34 -19.55 6.30
N SER A 332 -7.24 -19.34 5.35
CA SER A 332 -7.09 -18.31 4.30
C SER A 332 -6.97 -16.90 4.87
N GLN A 333 -7.59 -16.67 6.03
CA GLN A 333 -7.64 -15.39 6.76
C GLN A 333 -6.32 -15.05 7.47
N LEU A 334 -5.40 -16.01 7.60
CA LEU A 334 -4.11 -15.73 8.21
C LEU A 334 -3.13 -15.18 7.16
N PRO A 335 -2.43 -14.08 7.48
CA PRO A 335 -1.39 -13.55 6.61
C PRO A 335 -0.19 -14.48 6.57
N ASP A 336 0.59 -14.41 5.48
CA ASP A 336 1.90 -15.02 5.42
C ASP A 336 2.94 -14.14 6.11
N MET A 337 3.17 -14.42 7.40
CA MET A 337 4.10 -13.64 8.22
C MET A 337 5.56 -13.75 7.76
N ASP A 338 5.95 -14.81 7.04
CA ASP A 338 7.31 -14.93 6.51
C ASP A 338 7.54 -13.90 5.40
N THR A 339 6.59 -13.76 4.47
CA THR A 339 6.58 -12.71 3.46
C THR A 339 6.53 -11.31 4.10
N PHE A 340 5.64 -11.08 5.07
CA PHE A 340 5.58 -9.80 5.78
C PHE A 340 6.91 -9.42 6.42
N ASN A 341 7.53 -10.35 7.16
CA ASN A 341 8.82 -10.11 7.82
C ASN A 341 9.94 -9.85 6.79
N TYR A 342 9.92 -10.57 5.67
CA TYR A 342 10.85 -10.35 4.57
C TYR A 342 10.72 -8.93 4.01
N TRP A 343 9.50 -8.50 3.69
CA TRP A 343 9.24 -7.14 3.19
C TRP A 343 9.75 -6.09 4.15
N ILE A 344 9.41 -6.16 5.44
CA ILE A 344 9.91 -5.22 6.45
C ILE A 344 11.44 -5.22 6.49
N ARG A 345 12.09 -6.39 6.38
CA ARG A 345 13.56 -6.50 6.36
C ARG A 345 14.19 -5.87 5.12
N ARG A 346 13.49 -5.79 3.98
CA ARG A 346 13.98 -5.05 2.80
C ARG A 346 14.01 -3.54 3.00
N PHE A 347 13.27 -3.04 4.00
CA PHE A 347 13.28 -1.63 4.44
C PHE A 347 14.17 -1.37 5.65
N TRP A 348 15.13 -2.27 5.94
CA TRP A 348 16.02 -2.15 7.10
C TRP A 348 16.73 -0.78 7.26
N PRO A 349 17.17 -0.08 6.19
CA PRO A 349 17.72 1.27 6.34
C PRO A 349 16.80 2.25 7.07
N LEU A 350 15.47 2.12 6.92
CA LEU A 350 14.48 2.93 7.65
C LEU A 350 14.36 2.56 9.13
N LEU A 351 14.83 1.37 9.53
CA LEU A 351 14.82 0.88 10.91
C LEU A 351 16.14 1.16 11.63
N GLU A 352 17.25 1.32 10.89
CA GLU A 352 18.59 1.46 11.46
C GLU A 352 19.15 2.88 11.38
N LYS A 353 18.77 3.66 10.36
CA LYS A 353 19.26 5.03 10.17
C LYS A 353 18.27 6.04 10.71
N LYS A 354 18.78 7.09 11.36
CA LYS A 354 17.96 8.23 11.78
C LYS A 354 17.40 8.93 10.54
N ILE A 355 16.09 8.97 10.42
CA ILE A 355 15.40 9.72 9.37
C ILE A 355 15.44 11.20 9.76
N ASN A 356 16.12 12.01 8.94
CA ASN A 356 16.16 13.45 9.09
C ASN A 356 15.87 14.10 7.73
N TYR A 357 14.60 14.40 7.50
CA TYR A 357 14.15 15.08 6.28
C TYR A 357 14.16 16.62 6.44
N GLY A 358 14.83 17.13 7.48
CA GLY A 358 14.92 18.56 7.81
C GLY A 358 13.73 19.07 8.61
N ASP A 359 13.69 20.40 8.79
CA ASP A 359 12.68 21.07 9.65
C ASP A 359 11.29 21.19 9.02
N LYS A 360 11.12 20.73 7.78
CA LYS A 360 9.82 20.77 7.08
C LYS A 360 8.89 19.73 7.70
N GLN A 361 8.02 20.20 8.59
CA GLN A 361 6.92 19.40 9.11
C GLN A 361 5.93 19.11 7.98
N LEU A 362 5.47 17.87 7.92
CA LEU A 362 4.45 17.41 6.99
C LEU A 362 3.33 16.81 7.83
N ASN A 363 2.21 17.51 7.95
CA ASN A 363 1.10 17.10 8.82
C ASN A 363 0.75 15.62 8.59
N GLY A 364 0.75 14.81 9.66
CA GLY A 364 0.43 13.37 9.64
C GLY A 364 1.61 12.45 9.36
N PHE A 365 2.70 13.00 8.85
CA PHE A 365 3.91 12.29 8.43
C PHE A 365 5.18 12.73 9.17
N SER A 366 5.31 13.99 9.57
CA SER A 366 6.43 14.46 10.38
C SER A 366 6.04 15.65 11.24
N SER A 367 6.43 15.59 12.50
CA SER A 367 6.34 16.67 13.49
C SER A 367 7.73 16.99 14.05
N SER A 368 7.80 17.85 15.05
CA SER A 368 9.03 18.08 15.83
C SER A 368 9.46 16.88 16.69
N THR A 369 8.58 15.90 16.89
CA THR A 369 8.80 14.78 17.82
C THR A 369 8.90 13.43 17.12
N GLU A 370 8.39 13.31 15.89
CA GLU A 370 8.41 12.05 15.14
C GLU A 370 8.41 12.25 13.63
N THR A 371 8.94 11.24 12.94
CA THR A 371 8.81 11.07 11.49
C THR A 371 8.24 9.71 11.17
N LYS A 372 7.32 9.66 10.22
CA LYS A 372 6.56 8.51 9.76
C LYS A 372 6.76 8.34 8.25
N VAL A 373 7.06 7.11 7.85
CA VAL A 373 7.06 6.66 6.45
C VAL A 373 6.03 5.55 6.32
N ILE A 374 4.96 5.83 5.58
CA ILE A 374 3.88 4.88 5.30
C ILE A 374 4.27 4.03 4.09
N ILE A 375 4.14 2.72 4.21
CA ILE A 375 4.45 1.75 3.17
C ILE A 375 3.20 0.92 2.90
N VAL A 376 2.77 0.94 1.65
CA VAL A 376 1.58 0.25 1.16
C VAL A 376 2.04 -0.92 0.29
N PHE A 377 1.71 -2.14 0.70
CA PHE A 377 1.91 -3.34 -0.11
C PHE A 377 0.55 -3.80 -0.65
N ALA A 378 0.33 -3.58 -1.94
CA ALA A 378 -0.81 -4.12 -2.68
C ALA A 378 -0.35 -5.37 -3.43
N ASN A 379 -0.47 -6.52 -2.79
CA ASN A 379 -0.04 -7.80 -3.35
C ASN A 379 -1.25 -8.64 -3.77
N ARG A 380 -1.17 -9.29 -4.93
CA ARG A 380 -2.19 -10.23 -5.36
C ARG A 380 -2.19 -11.51 -4.52
N THR A 381 -3.27 -12.28 -4.64
CA THR A 381 -3.37 -13.64 -4.12
C THR A 381 -3.70 -14.62 -5.25
N GLY A 382 -3.93 -15.90 -4.92
CA GLY A 382 -4.34 -16.94 -5.85
C GLY A 382 -3.17 -17.71 -6.46
N VAL A 383 -3.48 -18.45 -7.52
CA VAL A 383 -2.58 -19.38 -8.20
C VAL A 383 -2.71 -19.20 -9.71
N GLU A 384 -1.59 -19.20 -10.45
CA GLU A 384 -1.55 -19.15 -11.92
C GLU A 384 -0.62 -20.23 -12.49
N ASP A 385 -1.08 -21.01 -13.47
CA ASP A 385 -0.32 -22.11 -14.10
C ASP A 385 0.43 -21.69 -15.38
N GLY A 386 0.42 -20.40 -15.72
CA GLY A 386 1.07 -19.88 -16.91
C GLY A 386 0.33 -20.11 -18.23
N GLY A 387 -0.86 -20.73 -18.17
CA GLY A 387 -1.72 -21.01 -19.31
C GLY A 387 -1.47 -22.38 -19.97
N PRO A 388 -2.31 -22.75 -20.96
CA PRO A 388 -2.27 -24.08 -21.56
C PRO A 388 -0.94 -24.42 -22.24
N GLY A 389 -0.35 -25.58 -21.90
CA GLY A 389 0.88 -26.07 -22.51
C GLY A 389 2.16 -25.37 -22.05
N CYS A 390 2.06 -24.54 -21.02
CA CYS A 390 3.16 -23.77 -20.49
C CYS A 390 4.15 -24.62 -19.67
N LEU A 391 5.45 -24.31 -19.79
CA LEU A 391 6.53 -24.94 -19.03
C LEU A 391 6.91 -24.15 -17.77
N ILE A 392 6.38 -22.93 -17.58
CA ILE A 392 6.67 -22.16 -16.38
C ILE A 392 5.95 -22.80 -15.18
N PRO A 393 6.56 -22.86 -13.99
CA PRO A 393 5.93 -23.44 -12.83
C PRO A 393 4.64 -22.71 -12.44
N ILE A 394 3.75 -23.45 -11.77
CA ILE A 394 2.58 -22.86 -11.12
C ILE A 394 3.07 -21.83 -10.08
N ALA A 395 2.64 -20.59 -10.26
CA ALA A 395 2.89 -19.49 -9.34
C ALA A 395 1.80 -19.48 -8.26
N THR A 396 2.18 -19.50 -6.98
CA THR A 396 1.28 -19.26 -5.85
C THR A 396 1.64 -17.94 -5.18
N TYR A 397 0.67 -17.02 -5.09
CA TYR A 397 0.91 -15.67 -4.60
C TYR A 397 0.59 -15.53 -3.11
N ALA A 398 1.35 -14.69 -2.42
CA ALA A 398 1.34 -14.61 -0.96
C ALA A 398 0.17 -13.83 -0.35
N GLY A 399 -0.62 -13.12 -1.16
CA GLY A 399 -1.61 -12.17 -0.65
C GLY A 399 -0.96 -11.25 0.38
N THR A 400 -1.50 -11.20 1.60
CA THR A 400 -0.87 -10.50 2.71
C THR A 400 -0.70 -9.00 2.46
N SER A 401 -1.53 -8.41 1.59
CA SER A 401 -1.59 -6.97 1.36
C SER A 401 -1.72 -6.24 2.69
N THR A 402 -0.88 -5.22 2.88
CA THR A 402 -0.72 -4.58 4.19
C THR A 402 -0.41 -3.10 4.05
N VAL A 403 -0.86 -2.32 5.03
CA VAL A 403 -0.52 -0.90 5.18
C VAL A 403 0.16 -0.74 6.52
N VAL A 404 1.44 -0.37 6.47
CA VAL A 404 2.28 -0.17 7.64
C VAL A 404 2.91 1.20 7.64
N ALA A 405 3.37 1.67 8.80
CA ALA A 405 4.23 2.84 8.87
C ALA A 405 5.42 2.57 9.80
N ILE A 406 6.61 2.91 9.31
CA ILE A 406 7.82 2.98 10.11
C ILE A 406 7.86 4.38 10.73
N THR A 407 7.78 4.44 12.06
CA THR A 407 7.74 5.68 12.84
C THR A 407 8.98 5.78 13.72
N GLN A 408 9.72 6.86 13.60
CA GLN A 408 10.88 7.17 14.42
C GLN A 408 10.61 8.36 15.32
N LYS A 409 10.88 8.25 16.62
CA LYS A 409 10.82 9.39 17.54
C LYS A 409 12.13 10.16 17.57
N HIS A 410 12.03 11.49 17.62
CA HIS A 410 13.18 12.41 17.59
C HIS A 410 13.79 12.66 18.98
N GLU A 411 13.01 12.51 20.05
CA GLU A 411 13.38 12.89 21.42
C GLU A 411 14.30 11.90 22.15
N SER A 412 14.54 10.72 21.58
CA SER A 412 15.38 9.68 22.20
C SER A 412 16.85 9.82 21.79
N SER A 413 17.77 9.65 22.74
CA SER A 413 19.21 9.56 22.49
C SER A 413 19.58 8.30 21.71
N SER A 414 18.74 7.26 21.77
CA SER A 414 18.78 6.05 20.96
C SER A 414 17.69 6.07 19.89
N LEU A 415 17.89 5.32 18.80
CA LEU A 415 16.89 5.21 17.73
C LEU A 415 15.65 4.43 18.24
N ASP A 416 14.55 5.13 18.53
CA ASP A 416 13.26 4.53 18.90
C ASP A 416 12.40 4.39 17.63
N VAL A 417 12.24 3.16 17.18
CA VAL A 417 11.48 2.81 15.96
C VAL A 417 10.31 1.90 16.29
N LYS A 418 9.15 2.27 15.76
CA LYS A 418 7.93 1.46 15.80
C LYS A 418 7.41 1.21 14.40
N ILE A 419 6.88 0.02 14.18
CA ILE A 419 6.19 -0.35 12.95
C ILE A 419 4.71 -0.49 13.29
N HIS A 420 3.91 0.48 12.88
CA HIS A 420 2.48 0.46 13.05
C HIS A 420 1.83 -0.22 11.85
N CYS A 421 0.83 -1.06 12.07
CA CYS A 421 0.11 -1.77 11.01
C CYS A 421 -1.40 -1.56 11.22
N TRP A 422 -2.05 -0.93 10.25
CA TRP A 422 -3.48 -0.60 10.28
C TRP A 422 -4.33 -1.62 9.50
N GLY A 423 -3.77 -2.16 8.42
CA GLY A 423 -4.42 -3.18 7.59
C GLY A 423 -3.44 -4.30 7.26
N ILE A 424 -3.91 -5.54 7.38
CA ILE A 424 -3.24 -6.73 6.85
C ILE A 424 -4.32 -7.74 6.48
N LYS A 425 -4.33 -8.21 5.23
CA LYS A 425 -5.25 -9.27 4.81
C LYS A 425 -4.62 -10.65 4.96
N GLY A 426 -5.46 -11.67 5.02
CA GLY A 426 -5.03 -13.06 4.93
C GLY A 426 -4.29 -13.35 3.64
N SER A 427 -3.50 -14.41 3.62
CA SER A 427 -2.71 -14.81 2.45
C SER A 427 -3.58 -15.23 1.25
N ARG A 428 -4.79 -15.73 1.51
CA ARG A 428 -5.71 -16.26 0.48
C ARG A 428 -7.09 -15.60 0.46
N GLU A 429 -7.27 -14.52 1.21
CA GLU A 429 -8.49 -13.71 1.16
C GLU A 429 -8.46 -12.76 -0.03
N GLU A 430 -9.62 -12.44 -0.56
CA GLU A 430 -9.79 -11.35 -1.51
C GLU A 430 -10.56 -10.20 -0.85
N GLY A 431 -10.46 -9.01 -1.44
CA GLY A 431 -11.19 -7.82 -0.99
C GLY A 431 -10.28 -6.69 -0.56
N ILE A 432 -10.88 -5.71 0.11
CA ILE A 432 -10.23 -4.45 0.46
C ILE A 432 -9.33 -4.64 1.69
N CYS A 433 -8.09 -4.17 1.62
CA CYS A 433 -7.25 -3.91 2.78
C CYS A 433 -7.27 -2.41 3.04
N PHE A 434 -7.84 -1.99 4.16
CA PHE A 434 -8.04 -0.57 4.46
C PHE A 434 -7.27 -0.12 5.70
N ALA A 435 -6.76 1.10 5.65
CA ALA A 435 -6.12 1.78 6.74
C ALA A 435 -6.60 3.24 6.82
N ASP A 436 -7.13 3.61 7.98
CA ASP A 436 -7.26 5.01 8.40
C ASP A 436 -6.10 5.30 9.35
N THR A 437 -5.14 6.11 8.91
CA THR A 437 -3.90 6.34 9.66
C THR A 437 -4.10 7.17 10.93
N GLU A 438 -5.32 7.66 11.18
CA GLU A 438 -5.68 8.33 12.43
C GLU A 438 -6.27 7.37 13.47
N SER A 439 -6.79 6.22 13.04
CA SER A 439 -7.24 5.22 13.98
C SER A 439 -6.05 4.64 14.73
N GLU A 440 -6.30 4.04 15.90
CA GLU A 440 -5.28 3.24 16.55
C GLU A 440 -4.82 2.12 15.59
N PRO A 441 -3.51 1.87 15.49
CA PRO A 441 -3.00 0.79 14.66
C PRO A 441 -3.44 -0.56 15.24
N LYS A 442 -3.92 -1.47 14.39
CA LYS A 442 -4.36 -2.82 14.79
C LYS A 442 -3.22 -3.62 15.42
N MET A 443 -2.00 -3.40 14.96
CA MET A 443 -0.78 -4.01 15.52
C MET A 443 0.36 -2.99 15.56
N THR A 444 1.21 -3.10 16.56
CA THR A 444 2.47 -2.35 16.64
C THR A 444 3.61 -3.32 16.91
N PHE A 445 4.64 -3.30 16.07
CA PHE A 445 5.89 -4.01 16.27
C PHE A 445 6.95 -3.04 16.77
N VAL A 446 7.78 -3.50 17.70
CA VAL A 446 8.87 -2.70 18.28
C VAL A 446 10.17 -3.42 18.03
N THR A 447 11.17 -2.71 17.52
CA THR A 447 12.52 -3.26 17.37
C THR A 447 13.26 -3.13 18.69
N LYS A 448 13.64 -4.24 19.32
CA LYS A 448 14.55 -4.24 20.47
C LYS A 448 15.96 -4.61 20.01
N ARG A 449 16.96 -3.79 20.36
CA ARG A 449 18.37 -4.18 20.22
C ARG A 449 18.68 -5.22 21.30
N SER A 450 19.40 -6.28 20.93
CA SER A 450 19.69 -7.45 21.78
C SER A 450 20.64 -7.17 22.96
N ASP A 451 21.12 -5.95 23.12
CA ASP A 451 22.16 -5.59 24.10
C ASP A 451 21.59 -5.01 25.41
N ASP A 452 20.26 -5.10 25.63
CA ASP A 452 19.63 -4.66 26.87
C ASP A 452 19.62 -5.82 27.90
N PRO A 453 20.43 -5.76 28.99
CA PRO A 453 20.64 -6.89 29.90
C PRO A 453 19.48 -7.14 30.88
N SER A 454 18.45 -6.29 30.89
CA SER A 454 17.30 -6.44 31.78
C SER A 454 16.20 -7.29 31.13
N ASP A 455 16.41 -8.59 31.07
CA ASP A 455 15.35 -9.61 30.93
C ASP A 455 15.06 -10.22 32.31
#